data_AF-F3FVN9-F1
#
_entry.id   AF-F3FVN9-F1
#
_cell.length_a   1.000
_cell.length_b   1.000
_cell.length_c   1.000
_cell.angle_alpha   90.00
_cell.angle_beta   90.00
_cell.angle_gamma   90.00
#
_symmetry.space_group_name_H-M   'P 1'
#
loop_
_entity.id
_entity.type
_entity.pdbx_description
1 polymer ?
#
loop_
_entity_poly.entity_id
_entity_poly.type
_entity_poly.pdbx_seq_one_letter_code
_entity_poly.pdbx_strand_id
1 'polypeptide(L)' 'MRQRSSYPKPFKAQVVQECLQPGATVSSVAISHGINANVIRKWLPIYR' A
#
# COMPACT_ATOMS: atom_id res chain seq x y z
N MET A 1 -22.93 2.76 -7.35
CA MET A 1 -21.63 3.43 -7.60
C MET A 1 -20.62 2.91 -6.58
N ARG A 2 -19.56 2.21 -7.01
CA ARG A 2 -18.46 1.83 -6.10
C ARG A 2 -17.69 3.11 -5.77
N GLN A 3 -17.87 3.67 -4.57
CA GLN A 3 -17.03 4.77 -4.11
C GLN A 3 -15.59 4.28 -4.10
N ARG A 4 -14.76 4.87 -4.96
CA ARG A 4 -13.30 4.71 -4.87
C ARG A 4 -12.88 5.47 -3.61
N SER A 5 -12.75 4.77 -2.50
CA SER A 5 -12.08 5.32 -1.32
C SER A 5 -10.68 5.74 -1.74
N SER A 6 -10.44 7.05 -1.76
CA SER A 6 -9.12 7.59 -2.01
C SER A 6 -8.37 7.57 -0.70
N TYR A 7 -7.42 6.65 -0.57
CA TYR A 7 -6.56 6.63 0.60
C TYR A 7 -5.78 7.95 0.71
N PRO A 8 -5.66 8.53 1.92
CA PRO A 8 -4.85 9.72 2.14
C PRO A 8 -3.40 9.53 1.66
N LYS A 9 -2.78 10.58 1.12
CA LYS A 9 -1.36 10.56 0.73
C LYS A 9 -0.42 10.06 1.83
N PRO A 10 -0.50 10.51 3.10
CA PRO A 10 0.41 10.02 4.15
C PRO A 10 0.24 8.52 4.40
N PHE A 11 -0.99 8.01 4.34
CA PHE A 11 -1.27 6.59 4.50
C PHE A 11 -0.65 5.75 3.37
N LYS A 12 -0.76 6.20 2.12
CA LYS A 12 -0.12 5.51 0.98
C LYS A 12 1.41 5.44 1.14
N ALA A 13 2.03 6.54 1.57
CA ALA A 13 3.46 6.60 1.79
C ALA A 13 3.91 5.65 2.92
N GLN A 14 3.16 5.60 4.03
CA GLN A 14 3.43 4.68 5.14
C GLN A 14 3.36 3.22 4.68
N VAL A 15 2.29 2.84 3.97
CA VAL A 15 2.12 1.47 3.47
C VAL A 15 3.25 1.06 2.51
N VAL A 16 3.71 1.98 1.65
CA VAL A 16 4.84 1.72 0.75
C VAL A 16 6.16 1.61 1.52
N GLN A 17 6.40 2.47 2.52
CA GLN A 17 7.58 2.39 3.39
C GLN A 17 7.65 1.05 4.13
N GLU A 18 6.52 0.56 4.66
CA GLU A 18 6.44 -0.77 5.29
C GLU A 18 6.77 -1.89 4.28
N CYS A 19 6.37 -1.75 3.01
CA CYS A 19 6.74 -2.70 1.95
C CYS A 19 8.22 -2.68 1.58
N LEU A 20 8.95 -1.60 1.89
CA LEU A 20 10.39 -1.46 1.63
C LEU A 20 11.24 -2.01 2.79
N GLN A 21 10.63 -2.38 3.92
CA GLN A 21 11.35 -2.96 5.04
C GLN A 21 11.92 -4.34 4.67
N PRO A 22 13.15 -4.66 5.08
CA PRO A 22 13.75 -5.96 4.80
C PRO A 22 12.93 -7.08 5.44
N GLY A 23 12.48 -8.04 4.63
CA GLY A 23 11.63 -9.16 5.05
C GLY A 23 10.12 -8.89 4.97
N ALA A 24 9.69 -7.65 4.74
CA ALA A 24 8.31 -7.36 4.43
C ALA A 24 8.00 -7.68 2.97
N THR A 25 6.80 -8.21 2.71
CA THR A 25 6.29 -8.42 1.35
C THR A 25 5.05 -7.57 1.15
N VAL A 26 4.84 -7.12 -0.09
CA VAL A 26 3.62 -6.35 -0.45
C VAL A 26 2.36 -7.10 -0.05
N SER A 27 2.36 -8.44 -0.15
CA SER A 27 1.23 -9.27 0.26
C SER A 27 1.01 -9.29 1.77
N SER A 28 2.09 -9.37 2.56
CA SER A 28 2.00 -9.33 4.03
C SER A 28 1.48 -7.97 4.51
N VAL A 29 2.00 -6.88 3.96
CA VAL A 29 1.55 -5.52 4.27
C VAL A 29 0.10 -5.31 3.80
N ALA A 30 -0.27 -5.80 2.62
CA ALA A 30 -1.64 -5.80 2.14
C ALA A 30 -2.62 -6.49 3.12
N ILE A 31 -2.26 -7.66 3.64
CA ILE A 31 -3.07 -8.39 4.62
C ILE A 31 -3.17 -7.61 5.93
N SER A 32 -2.05 -7.07 6.43
CA SER A 32 -2.00 -6.27 7.66
C SER A 32 -2.93 -5.05 7.62
N HIS A 33 -2.94 -4.35 6.48
CA HIS A 33 -3.76 -3.14 6.28
C HIS A 33 -5.16 -3.41 5.68
N GLY A 34 -5.48 -4.66 5.34
CA GLY A 34 -6.72 -5.01 4.64
C GLY A 34 -6.86 -4.39 3.23
N ILE A 35 -5.72 -4.07 2.58
CA ILE A 35 -5.66 -3.42 1.28
C ILE A 35 -5.36 -4.47 0.21
N ASN A 36 -5.90 -4.32 -0.99
CA ASN A 36 -5.51 -5.16 -2.11
C ASN A 36 -4.04 -4.88 -2.50
N ALA A 37 -3.19 -5.92 -2.54
CA ALA A 37 -1.78 -5.82 -2.92
C ALA A 37 -1.55 -5.15 -4.30
N ASN A 38 -2.49 -5.28 -5.23
CA ASN A 38 -2.41 -4.61 -6.53
C ASN A 38 -2.55 -3.08 -6.43
N VAL A 39 -3.27 -2.59 -5.41
CA VAL A 39 -3.36 -1.16 -5.13
C VAL A 39 -2.02 -0.65 -4.61
N ILE A 40 -1.39 -1.39 -3.69
CA ILE A 40 -0.07 -1.04 -3.15
C ILE A 40 0.99 -1.06 -4.26
N ARG A 41 0.98 -2.05 -5.17
CA ARG A 41 1.87 -2.09 -6.35
C ARG A 41 1.78 -0.85 -7.23
N LYS A 42 0.61 -0.21 -7.33
CA LYS A 42 0.45 1.07 -8.06
C LYS A 42 1.07 2.25 -7.32
N TRP A 43 1.21 2.16 -6.00
CA TRP A 43 1.81 3.20 -5.17
C TRP A 43 3.32 3.07 -5.07
N LEU A 44 3.88 1.86 -5.18
CA LEU A 44 5.33 1.64 -5.16
C LEU A 44 6.11 2.61 -6.05
N PRO A 45 5.82 2.79 -7.36
CA PRO A 45 6.58 3.73 -8.19
C PRO A 45 6.36 5.22 -7.85
N ILE A 46 5.34 5.56 -7.06
CA ILE A 46 4.99 6.93 -6.69
C ILE A 46 5.63 7.33 -5.36
N TYR A 47 5.79 6.38 -4.44
CA TYR A 47 6.20 6.60 -3.05
C TYR A 47 7.46 5.80 -2.64
N ARG A 48 8.07 5.05 -3.56
CA ARG A 48 9.41 4.47 -3.36
C ARG A 48 10.45 5.57 -3.19
#